data_AF-A0A7C1Z0Z9-F1
#
_entry.id   AF-A0A7C1Z0Z9-F1
#
_cell.length_a   1.000
_cell.length_b   1.000
_cell.length_c   1.000
_cell.angle_alpha   90.00
_cell.angle_beta   90.00
_cell.angle_gamma   90.00
#
_symmetry.space_group_name_H-M   'P 1'
#
loop_
_entity.id
_entity.type
_entity.pdbx_description
1 polymer ?
#
loop_
_entity_poly.entity_id
_entity_poly.type
_entity_poly.pdbx_seq_one_letter_code
_entity_poly.pdbx_strand_id
1 'polypeptide(L)'
;TWVKTFNHGGLEVIAPSSPPGRPSALSKDQKEELKLDVITHPRELGYEFSNWEGKSVAEHVRVKFGVSFTVRNAQKLLHALGFSLQRPKYKFPKADPEKQEEFVREFKKSWILLDRTM
;
A
#
# COMPACT_ATOMS: atom_id res chain seq x y z
N THR A 1 20.78 -22.22 -30.74
CA THR A 1 21.78 -21.20 -31.12
C THR A 1 21.07 -19.98 -31.63
N TRP A 2 21.48 -18.78 -31.25
CA TRP A 2 20.89 -17.49 -31.66
C TRP A 2 20.69 -17.36 -33.18
N VAL A 3 21.58 -17.95 -33.99
CA VAL A 3 21.46 -18.04 -35.46
C VAL A 3 20.18 -18.75 -35.93
N LYS A 4 19.73 -19.82 -35.26
CA LYS A 4 18.46 -20.50 -35.61
C LYS A 4 17.25 -19.64 -35.28
N THR A 5 17.29 -18.92 -34.15
CA THR A 5 16.23 -18.02 -33.71
C THR A 5 16.11 -16.81 -34.63
N PHE A 6 17.25 -16.25 -35.06
CA PHE A 6 17.32 -15.20 -36.07
C PHE A 6 16.71 -15.64 -37.41
N ASN A 7 17.12 -16.81 -37.90
CA ASN A 7 16.65 -17.31 -39.19
C ASN A 7 15.15 -17.61 -39.21
N HIS A 8 14.52 -17.79 -38.05
CA HIS A 8 13.09 -18.12 -37.96
C HIS A 8 12.18 -16.89 -37.75
N GLY A 9 12.68 -15.82 -37.13
CA GLY A 9 11.84 -14.66 -36.79
C GLY A 9 12.52 -13.29 -36.84
N GLY A 10 13.72 -13.20 -37.42
CA GLY A 10 14.41 -11.93 -37.63
C GLY A 10 14.83 -11.21 -36.34
N LEU A 11 14.99 -9.89 -36.44
CA LEU A 11 15.45 -9.04 -35.33
C LEU A 11 14.42 -8.94 -34.19
N GLU A 12 13.13 -9.04 -34.50
CA GLU A 12 12.02 -8.95 -33.53
C GLU A 12 12.12 -10.03 -32.45
N VAL A 13 12.52 -11.26 -32.81
CA VAL A 13 12.60 -12.39 -31.87
C VAL A 13 13.89 -12.37 -31.04
N ILE A 14 14.89 -11.58 -31.45
CA ILE A 14 16.12 -11.37 -30.70
C ILE A 14 16.01 -10.20 -29.73
N ALA A 15 15.00 -9.33 -29.92
CA ALA A 15 14.74 -8.24 -29.01
C ALA A 15 14.64 -8.79 -27.58
N PRO A 16 15.50 -8.33 -26.64
CA PRO A 16 15.52 -8.85 -25.29
C PRO A 16 14.19 -8.50 -24.61
N SER A 17 13.33 -9.49 -24.46
CA SER A 17 12.16 -9.38 -23.60
C SER A 17 12.59 -9.56 -22.15
N SER A 18 12.13 -8.70 -21.25
CA SER A 18 12.42 -8.86 -19.83
C SER A 18 11.75 -10.15 -19.36
N PRO A 19 12.50 -11.14 -18.83
CA PRO A 19 11.90 -12.37 -18.36
C PRO A 19 10.82 -12.07 -17.32
N PRO A 20 9.69 -12.81 -17.30
CA PRO A 20 8.72 -12.66 -16.25
C PRO A 20 9.44 -12.83 -14.90
N GLY A 21 9.29 -11.83 -14.02
CA GLY A 21 9.88 -11.89 -12.69
C GLY A 21 9.37 -13.08 -11.89
N ARG A 22 9.91 -13.27 -10.69
CA ARG A 22 9.47 -14.34 -9.79
C ARG A 22 7.94 -14.28 -9.61
N PRO A 23 7.22 -15.40 -9.79
CA PRO A 23 5.77 -15.41 -9.59
C PRO A 23 5.44 -14.96 -8.17
N SER A 24 4.30 -14.28 -8.02
CA SER A 24 3.84 -13.81 -6.73
C SER A 24 3.68 -15.00 -5.77
N ALA A 25 4.13 -14.85 -4.53
CA ALA A 25 4.04 -15.93 -3.54
C ALA A 25 2.59 -16.25 -3.12
N LEU A 26 1.65 -15.35 -3.40
CA LEU A 26 0.22 -15.59 -3.21
C LEU A 26 -0.50 -15.65 -4.56
N SER A 27 -1.42 -16.60 -4.69
CA SER A 27 -2.35 -16.67 -5.82
C SER A 27 -3.30 -15.48 -5.84
N LYS A 28 -4.05 -15.32 -6.94
CA LYS A 28 -5.06 -14.26 -7.03
C LYS A 28 -6.17 -14.46 -5.98
N ASP A 29 -6.63 -15.69 -5.81
CA ASP A 29 -7.69 -16.03 -4.86
C ASP A 29 -7.24 -15.78 -3.41
N GLN A 30 -6.00 -16.16 -3.07
CA GLN A 30 -5.43 -15.88 -1.75
C GLN A 30 -5.31 -14.37 -1.46
N LYS A 31 -5.07 -13.55 -2.49
CA LYS A 31 -5.04 -12.09 -2.35
C LYS A 31 -6.43 -11.50 -2.12
N GLU A 32 -7.45 -12.05 -2.76
CA GLU A 32 -8.84 -11.64 -2.55
C GLU A 32 -9.32 -12.04 -1.16
N GLU A 33 -9.01 -13.25 -0.70
CA GLU A 33 -9.26 -13.68 0.68
C GLU A 33 -8.56 -12.77 1.69
N LEU A 34 -7.26 -12.51 1.51
CA LEU A 34 -6.51 -11.62 2.38
C LEU A 34 -7.12 -10.21 2.44
N LYS A 35 -7.68 -9.73 1.32
CA LYS A 35 -8.36 -8.44 1.28
C LYS A 35 -9.60 -8.43 2.16
N LEU A 36 -10.40 -9.51 2.15
CA LEU A 36 -11.57 -9.65 3.01
C LEU A 36 -11.16 -9.73 4.50
N ASP A 37 -10.10 -10.48 4.80
CA ASP A 37 -9.59 -10.58 6.17
C ASP A 37 -9.13 -9.22 6.70
N VAL A 38 -8.40 -8.44 5.89
CA VAL A 38 -7.87 -7.12 6.28
C VAL A 38 -8.98 -6.06 6.44
N ILE A 39 -10.13 -6.23 5.78
CA ILE A 39 -11.31 -5.38 6.00
C ILE A 39 -11.99 -5.72 7.33
N THR A 40 -11.91 -6.98 7.74
CA THR A 40 -12.50 -7.48 8.98
C THR A 40 -11.66 -7.02 10.18
N HIS A 41 -12.29 -6.74 11.32
CA HIS A 41 -11.57 -6.35 12.51
C HIS A 41 -10.74 -7.53 13.03
N PRO A 42 -9.42 -7.40 13.32
CA PRO A 42 -8.58 -8.55 13.65
C PRO A 42 -9.06 -9.38 14.84
N ARG A 43 -9.71 -8.75 15.82
CA ARG A 43 -10.34 -9.44 16.96
C ARG A 43 -11.42 -10.46 16.56
N GLU A 44 -12.14 -10.21 15.47
CA GLU A 44 -13.13 -11.18 14.97
C GLU A 44 -12.46 -12.43 14.38
N LEU A 45 -11.21 -12.29 13.95
CA LEU A 45 -10.37 -13.40 13.48
C LEU A 45 -9.55 -14.06 14.61
N GLY A 46 -9.81 -13.70 15.87
CA GLY A 46 -9.13 -14.27 17.04
C GLY A 46 -7.77 -13.66 17.36
N TYR A 47 -7.46 -12.46 16.85
CA TYR A 47 -6.24 -11.74 17.21
C TYR A 47 -6.43 -10.74 18.36
N GLU A 48 -5.41 -10.61 19.20
CA GLU A 48 -5.40 -9.65 20.32
C GLU A 48 -5.22 -8.18 19.87
N PHE A 49 -4.60 -7.96 18.71
CA PHE A 49 -4.37 -6.61 18.19
C PHE A 49 -5.65 -6.00 17.57
N SER A 50 -5.73 -4.67 17.58
CA SER A 50 -6.92 -3.95 17.09
C SER A 50 -6.77 -3.43 15.65
N ASN A 51 -5.54 -3.20 15.19
CA ASN A 51 -5.28 -2.63 13.87
C ASN A 51 -4.41 -3.56 13.03
N TRP A 52 -4.67 -3.58 11.72
CA TRP A 52 -3.81 -4.24 10.75
C TRP A 52 -2.53 -3.46 10.52
N GLU A 53 -1.44 -3.95 11.12
CA GLU A 53 -0.08 -3.48 10.85
C GLU A 53 0.67 -4.44 9.94
N GLY A 54 1.77 -3.97 9.33
CA GLY A 54 2.59 -4.81 8.44
C GLY A 54 3.13 -6.08 9.13
N LYS A 55 3.42 -6.04 10.44
CA LYS A 55 3.84 -7.23 11.20
C LYS A 55 2.67 -8.20 11.38
N SER A 56 1.51 -7.68 11.80
CA SER A 56 0.28 -8.45 11.96
C SER A 56 -0.16 -9.14 10.67
N VAL A 57 -0.08 -8.44 9.55
CA VAL A 57 -0.42 -8.99 8.23
C VAL A 57 0.58 -10.06 7.79
N ALA A 58 1.88 -9.86 8.02
CA ALA A 58 2.88 -10.88 7.73
C ALA A 58 2.63 -12.17 8.53
N GLU A 59 2.27 -12.03 9.81
CA GLU A 59 1.91 -13.16 10.67
C GLU A 59 0.62 -13.84 10.21
N HIS A 60 -0.42 -13.08 9.88
CA HIS A 60 -1.68 -13.63 9.39
C HIS A 60 -1.49 -14.42 8.10
N VAL A 61 -0.71 -13.90 7.15
CA VAL A 61 -0.38 -14.60 5.90
C VAL A 61 0.41 -15.88 6.18
N ARG A 62 1.34 -15.87 7.15
CA ARG A 62 2.08 -17.07 7.55
C ARG A 62 1.16 -18.14 8.12
N VAL A 63 0.24 -17.77 9.01
CA VAL A 63 -0.69 -18.70 9.65
C VAL A 63 -1.72 -19.24 8.65
N LYS A 64 -2.31 -18.38 7.81
CA LYS A 64 -3.40 -18.77 6.90
C LYS A 64 -2.91 -19.48 5.64
N PHE A 65 -1.80 -19.02 5.04
CA PHE A 65 -1.34 -19.48 3.74
C PHE A 65 0.01 -20.21 3.77
N GLY A 66 0.68 -20.27 4.93
CA GLY A 66 2.00 -20.91 5.05
C GLY A 66 3.13 -20.13 4.37
N VAL A 67 2.89 -18.89 3.96
CA VAL A 67 3.86 -18.06 3.23
C VAL A 67 4.52 -17.06 4.18
N SER A 68 5.85 -17.08 4.25
CA SER A 68 6.62 -16.15 5.07
C SER A 68 6.91 -14.86 4.31
N PHE A 69 6.48 -13.72 4.86
CA PHE A 69 6.82 -12.40 4.35
C PHE A 69 7.62 -11.57 5.35
N THR A 70 8.50 -10.73 4.81
CA THR A 70 9.06 -9.62 5.58
C THR A 70 8.00 -8.53 5.76
N VAL A 71 8.12 -7.74 6.83
CA VAL A 71 7.20 -6.63 7.13
C VAL A 71 7.04 -5.68 5.94
N ARG A 72 8.15 -5.35 5.25
CA ARG A 72 8.12 -4.49 4.06
C ARG A 72 7.35 -5.12 2.90
N ASN A 73 7.44 -6.44 2.73
CA ASN A 73 6.69 -7.12 1.68
C ASN A 73 5.19 -7.16 2.00
N ALA A 74 4.83 -7.39 3.26
CA ALA A 74 3.44 -7.30 3.72
C ALA A 74 2.86 -5.89 3.53
N GLN A 75 3.62 -4.83 3.83
CA GLN A 75 3.20 -3.45 3.54
C GLN A 75 3.01 -3.19 2.04
N LYS A 76 3.95 -3.64 1.20
CA LYS A 76 3.81 -3.54 -0.26
C LYS A 76 2.58 -4.29 -0.77
N LEU A 77 2.31 -5.47 -0.21
CA LEU A 77 1.14 -6.26 -0.54
C LEU A 77 -0.15 -5.52 -0.20
N LEU A 78 -0.25 -4.92 1.00
CA LEU A 78 -1.40 -4.09 1.38
C LEU A 78 -1.62 -2.93 0.42
N HIS A 79 -0.56 -2.22 0.04
CA HIS A 79 -0.66 -1.16 -0.96
C HIS A 79 -1.12 -1.68 -2.32
N ALA A 80 -0.61 -2.83 -2.76
CA ALA A 80 -1.03 -3.46 -4.02
C ALA A 80 -2.49 -3.91 -4.00
N LEU A 81 -3.04 -4.25 -2.82
CA LEU A 81 -4.45 -4.59 -2.63
C LEU A 81 -5.37 -3.35 -2.54
N GLY A 82 -4.80 -2.14 -2.57
CA GLY A 82 -5.53 -0.87 -2.55
C GLY A 82 -5.69 -0.25 -1.16
N PHE A 83 -5.04 -0.81 -0.12
CA PHE A 83 -5.09 -0.22 1.22
C PHE A 83 -4.12 0.96 1.35
N SER A 84 -4.54 1.94 2.14
CA SER A 84 -3.73 3.10 2.49
C SER A 84 -3.43 3.12 3.97
N LEU A 85 -2.26 3.65 4.32
CA LEU A 85 -1.86 3.81 5.71
C LEU A 85 -2.73 4.89 6.37
N GLN A 86 -3.57 4.49 7.33
CA GLN A 86 -4.34 5.42 8.13
C GLN A 86 -3.45 6.04 9.20
N ARG A 87 -3.34 7.38 9.17
CA ARG A 87 -2.63 8.15 10.18
C ARG A 87 -3.67 8.85 11.05
N PRO A 88 -3.89 8.42 12.31
CA PRO A 88 -4.84 9.08 13.18
C PRO A 88 -4.39 10.54 13.35
N LYS A 89 -5.23 11.47 12.92
CA LYS A 89 -5.01 12.89 13.15
C LYS A 89 -5.57 13.19 14.54
N TYR A 90 -4.68 13.57 15.46
CA TYR A 90 -5.11 14.03 16.77
C TYR A 90 -6.02 15.26 16.60
N LYS A 91 -7.22 15.18 17.17
CA LYS A 91 -8.14 16.31 17.27
C LYS A 91 -8.18 16.73 18.73
N PHE A 92 -7.90 18.01 18.99
CA PHE A 92 -8.02 18.57 20.34
C PHE A 92 -9.51 18.57 20.75
N PRO A 93 -9.90 17.90 21.84
CA PRO A 93 -11.32 17.83 22.24
C PRO A 93 -11.96 19.18 22.55
N LYS A 94 -11.16 20.17 22.96
CA LYS A 94 -11.60 21.54 23.28
C LYS A 94 -11.44 22.52 22.11
N ALA A 95 -11.11 22.03 20.92
CA ALA A 95 -10.98 22.89 19.76
C ALA A 95 -12.35 23.46 19.36
N ASP A 96 -12.39 24.78 19.23
CA ASP A 96 -13.53 25.51 18.68
C ASP A 96 -13.40 25.55 17.14
N PRO A 97 -14.31 24.90 16.39
CA PRO A 97 -14.23 24.83 14.94
C PRO A 97 -14.24 26.21 14.26
N GLU A 98 -15.00 27.16 14.81
CA GLU A 98 -15.15 28.50 14.23
C GLU A 98 -13.83 29.27 14.31
N LYS A 99 -13.18 29.24 15.48
CA LYS A 99 -11.85 29.87 15.67
C LYS A 99 -10.76 29.22 14.82
N GLN A 100 -10.86 27.91 14.58
CA GLN A 100 -9.94 27.22 13.67
C GLN A 100 -10.12 27.68 12.22
N GLU A 101 -11.37 27.85 11.77
CA GLU A 101 -11.66 28.36 10.43
C GLU A 101 -11.19 29.80 10.25
N GLU A 102 -11.42 30.67 11.24
CA GLU A 102 -10.93 32.05 11.24
C GLU A 102 -9.41 32.10 11.14
N PHE A 103 -8.69 31.34 11.98
CA PHE A 103 -7.23 31.24 11.92
C PHE A 103 -6.74 30.75 10.54
N VAL A 104 -7.36 29.72 9.96
CA VAL A 104 -6.97 29.22 8.63
C VAL A 104 -7.22 30.27 7.55
N ARG A 105 -8.31 31.04 7.62
CA ARG A 105 -8.61 32.12 6.67
C ARG A 105 -7.63 33.28 6.81
N GLU A 106 -7.32 33.69 8.03
CA GLU A 106 -6.34 34.75 8.33
C GLU A 106 -4.94 34.35 7.86
N PHE A 107 -4.51 33.13 8.19
CA PHE A 107 -3.22 32.58 7.79
C PHE A 107 -3.09 32.47 6.27
N LYS A 108 -4.13 32.01 5.54
CA LYS A 108 -4.12 31.98 4.07
C LYS A 108 -4.00 33.37 3.46
N LYS A 109 -4.67 34.38 4.03
CA LYS A 109 -4.55 35.78 3.57
C LYS A 109 -3.12 36.29 3.78
N SER A 110 -2.52 36.02 4.94
CA SER A 110 -1.14 36.40 5.26
C SER A 110 -0.13 35.73 4.30
N TRP A 111 -0.30 34.44 4.01
CA TRP A 111 0.56 33.69 3.09
C TRP A 111 0.51 34.25 1.65
N ILE A 112 -0.68 34.54 1.13
CA ILE A 112 -0.86 35.10 -0.22
C ILE A 112 -0.25 36.51 -0.34
N LEU A 113 -0.24 37.27 0.75
CA LEU A 113 0.36 38.61 0.79
C LEU A 113 1.88 38.56 0.85
N LEU A 114 2.50 37.50 1.39
CA LEU A 114 3.95 37.33 1.48
C LEU A 114 4.58 36.90 0.14
N ASP A 115 3.85 36.15 -0.69
CA ASP A 115 4.29 35.67 -2.01
C ASP A 115 4.26 36.76 -3.10
N ARG A 116 3.57 37.88 -2.83
CA ARG A 116 3.38 38.99 -3.79
C ARG A 116 4.39 40.13 -3.63
N THR A 117 5.29 40.03 -2.65
CA THR A 117 6.27 41.05 -2.27
C THR A 117 7.73 40.65 -2.54
N MET A 118 7.95 39.55 -3.27
CA MET A 118 9.24 39.18 -3.88
C MET A 118 9.12 39.17 -5.41
#